data_AF-U6SP20-F1
#
_entry.id   AF-U6SP20-F1
#
_cell.length_a   1.000
_cell.length_b   1.000
_cell.length_c   1.000
_cell.angle_alpha   90.00
_cell.angle_beta   90.00
_cell.angle_gamma   90.00
#
_symmetry.space_group_name_H-M   'P 1'
#
loop_
_entity.id
_entity.type
_entity.pdbx_description
1 polymer ?
#
loop_
_entity_poly.entity_id
_entity_poly.type
_entity_poly.pdbx_seq_one_letter_code
_entity_poly.pdbx_strand_id
1 'polypeptide(L)' 'MEYSLQSLECADPCTVTVDPDNHIYTLKTFDTSGRVFNEPMELVAWIKKNWNPSQFREPKEYQALLNAIKQELH' A
#
# COMPACT_ATOMS: atom_id res chain seq x y z
N MET A 1 -8.80 -6.12 -4.50
CA MET A 1 -7.50 -6.04 -5.22
C MET A 1 -6.31 -6.25 -4.29
N GLU A 2 -5.21 -6.81 -4.80
CA GLU A 2 -3.92 -6.94 -4.09
C GLU A 2 -2.79 -6.34 -4.93
N TYR A 3 -1.93 -5.54 -4.31
CA TYR A 3 -0.77 -4.90 -4.91
C TYR A 3 0.49 -5.28 -4.14
N SER A 4 1.59 -5.51 -4.87
CA SER A 4 2.89 -5.83 -4.28
C SER A 4 3.94 -4.84 -4.80
N LEU A 5 4.72 -4.26 -3.90
CA LEU A 5 5.82 -3.35 -4.24
C LEU A 5 7.14 -3.83 -3.63
N GLN A 6 8.22 -3.71 -4.39
CA GLN A 6 9.54 -4.06 -3.88
C GLN A 6 10.27 -2.84 -3.32
N SER A 7 10.53 -2.87 -2.01
CA SER A 7 11.37 -1.89 -1.35
C SER A 7 12.87 -2.13 -1.65
N LEU A 8 13.67 -1.08 -1.55
CA LEU A 8 15.14 -1.13 -1.59
C LEU A 8 15.72 -1.49 -0.22
N GLU A 9 15.00 -1.20 0.85
CA GLU A 9 15.48 -1.36 2.23
C GLU A 9 15.28 -2.78 2.78
N CYS A 10 14.37 -3.56 2.20
CA CYS A 10 14.11 -4.93 2.63
C CYS A 10 13.94 -5.89 1.45
N ALA A 11 14.31 -7.15 1.67
CA ALA A 11 14.15 -8.22 0.69
C ALA A 11 12.66 -8.58 0.49
N ASP A 12 11.83 -8.37 1.51
CA ASP A 12 10.41 -8.68 1.47
C ASP A 12 9.59 -7.61 0.71
N PRO A 13 8.68 -8.03 -0.18
CA PRO A 13 7.77 -7.11 -0.85
C PRO A 13 6.72 -6.56 0.13
N CYS A 14 6.44 -5.27 0.01
CA CYS A 14 5.30 -4.65 0.65
C CYS A 14 4.02 -5.05 -0.09
N THR A 15 3.01 -5.55 0.62
CA THR A 15 1.74 -5.97 0.03
C THR A 15 0.62 -5.07 0.52
N VAL A 16 -0.29 -4.67 -0.36
CA VAL A 16 -1.44 -3.84 -0.03
C VAL A 16 -2.67 -4.50 -0.59
N THR A 17 -3.61 -4.87 0.28
CA THR A 17 -4.88 -5.45 -0.11
C THR A 17 -5.98 -4.44 0.16
N VAL A 18 -6.79 -4.16 -0.85
CA VAL A 18 -7.93 -3.24 -0.78
C VAL A 18 -9.11 -3.97 -1.37
N ASP A 19 -10.10 -4.25 -0.55
CA ASP A 19 -11.33 -4.91 -0.95
C ASP A 19 -12.51 -4.13 -0.35
N PRO A 20 -13.10 -3.21 -1.12
CA PRO A 20 -14.19 -2.37 -0.62
C PRO A 20 -15.46 -3.18 -0.35
N ASP A 21 -15.74 -4.22 -1.15
CA ASP A 21 -16.91 -5.08 -0.97
C ASP A 21 -16.91 -5.81 0.39
N ASN A 22 -15.73 -6.24 0.85
CA ASN A 22 -15.57 -6.92 2.14
C ASN A 22 -15.06 -6.00 3.27
N HIS A 23 -14.89 -4.70 3.03
CA HIS A 23 -14.25 -3.74 3.93
C HIS A 23 -12.86 -4.18 4.42
N ILE A 24 -12.10 -4.87 3.58
CA ILE A 24 -10.77 -5.37 3.91
C ILE A 24 -9.73 -4.41 3.35
N TYR A 25 -9.05 -3.69 4.24
CA TYR A 25 -7.95 -2.80 3.88
C TYR A 25 -6.71 -3.19 4.66
N THR A 26 -5.86 -4.05 4.10
CA THR A 26 -4.65 -4.52 4.77
C THR A 26 -3.40 -4.03 4.07
N LEU A 27 -2.35 -3.85 4.86
CA LEU A 27 -1.06 -3.37 4.38
C LEU A 27 0.03 -4.11 5.13
N LYS A 28 0.89 -4.79 4.39
CA LYS A 28 2.11 -5.43 4.86
C LYS A 28 3.30 -4.57 4.45
N THR A 29 4.08 -4.18 5.44
CA THR A 29 5.28 -3.36 5.25
C THR A 29 6.54 -4.21 5.17
N PHE A 30 7.63 -3.57 4.75
CA PHE A 30 8.98 -4.13 4.75
C PHE A 30 9.48 -4.56 6.14
N ASP A 31 8.91 -4.00 7.21
CA ASP A 31 9.21 -4.36 8.60
C ASP A 31 8.47 -5.63 9.06
N THR A 32 7.87 -6.39 8.13
CA THR A 32 6.95 -7.53 8.39
C THR A 32 5.66 -7.18 9.15
N SER A 33 5.57 -5.96 9.66
CA SER A 33 4.37 -5.41 10.29
C SER A 33 3.22 -5.35 9.28
N GLY A 34 2.16 -6.10 9.58
CA GLY A 34 0.87 -6.04 8.92
C GLY A 34 -0.08 -5.12 9.68
N ARG A 35 -0.74 -4.19 8.98
CA ARG A 35 -1.78 -3.32 9.52
C ARG A 35 -3.07 -3.55 8.77
N VAL A 36 -4.18 -3.43 9.50
CA VAL A 36 -5.54 -3.44 8.96
C VAL A 36 -6.13 -2.06 9.23
N PHE A 37 -6.81 -1.52 8.23
CA PHE A 37 -7.51 -0.25 8.28
C PHE A 37 -9.01 -0.52 8.10
N ASN A 38 -9.83 0.34 8.69
CA ASN A 38 -11.27 0.28 8.50
C ASN A 38 -11.69 1.14 7.32
N GLU A 39 -10.98 2.24 7.10
CA GLU A 39 -11.22 3.13 5.98
C GLU A 39 -10.06 3.15 4.98
N PRO A 40 -10.36 3.22 3.68
CA PRO A 40 -9.34 3.22 2.65
C PRO A 40 -8.59 4.55 2.57
N MET A 41 -9.21 5.66 2.99
CA MET A 41 -8.53 6.94 3.14
C MET A 41 -7.44 6.87 4.21
N GLU A 42 -7.66 6.14 5.31
CA GLU A 42 -6.65 5.94 6.35
C GLU A 42 -5.45 5.16 5.81
N LEU A 43 -5.70 4.09 5.04
CA LEU A 43 -4.65 3.31 4.38
C LEU A 43 -3.80 4.20 3.46
N VAL A 44 -4.42 5.03 2.62
CA VAL A 44 -3.70 5.96 1.73
C VAL A 44 -2.92 7.02 2.51
N ALA A 45 -3.50 7.58 3.56
CA ALA A 45 -2.83 8.57 4.42
C ALA A 45 -1.63 7.96 5.13
N TRP A 46 -1.77 6.72 5.62
CA TRP A 46 -0.69 5.98 6.26
C TRP A 46 0.44 5.70 5.28
N ILE A 47 0.13 5.21 4.07
CA ILE A 47 1.11 4.99 3.01
C ILE A 47 1.89 6.28 2.74
N LYS A 48 1.21 7.40 2.48
CA LYS A 48 1.89 8.68 2.20
C LYS A 48 2.74 9.21 3.36
N LYS A 49 2.38 8.87 4.59
CA LYS A 49 3.10 9.33 5.79
C LYS A 49 4.32 8.46 6.09
N ASN A 50 4.26 7.16 5.83
CA ASN A 50 5.29 6.20 6.25
C ASN A 50 6.16 5.73 5.08
N TRP A 51 5.64 5.77 3.86
CA TRP A 51 6.36 5.36 2.65
C TRP A 51 6.79 6.58 1.86
N ASN A 52 8.02 6.51 1.36
CA ASN A 52 8.60 7.48 0.45
C ASN A 52 8.86 6.79 -0.89
N PRO A 53 8.48 7.39 -2.04
CA PRO A 53 8.74 6.80 -3.36
C PRO A 53 10.22 6.44 -3.57
N SER A 54 11.14 7.15 -2.92
CA SER A 54 12.59 6.90 -2.99
C SER A 54 13.02 5.58 -2.32
N GLN A 55 12.17 4.99 -1.47
CA GLN A 55 12.44 3.72 -0.79
C GLN A 55 12.10 2.50 -1.66
N PHE A 56 11.47 2.69 -2.82
CA PHE A 56 11.09 1.62 -3.72
C PHE A 56 12.03 1.55 -4.91
N ARG A 57 12.20 0.34 -5.47
CA ARG A 57 12.94 0.17 -6.73
C ARG A 57 12.31 0.96 -7.86
N GLU A 58 10.99 0.94 -7.92
CA GLU A 58 10.21 1.65 -8.92
C GLU A 58 9.28 2.67 -8.26
N PRO A 59 9.66 3.97 -8.24
CA PRO A 59 8.81 5.02 -7.66
C PRO A 59 7.47 5.18 -8.42
N LYS A 60 7.41 4.72 -9.67
CA LYS A 60 6.18 4.66 -10.46
C LYS A 60 5.17 3.67 -9.90
N GLU A 61 5.62 2.53 -9.37
CA GLU A 61 4.73 1.54 -8.76
C GLU A 61 4.05 2.10 -7.51
N TYR A 62 4.79 2.86 -6.69
CA TYR A 62 4.21 3.56 -5.54
C TYR A 62 3.08 4.51 -5.96
N GLN A 63 3.29 5.26 -7.05
CA GLN A 63 2.29 6.19 -7.55
C GLN A 63 1.11 5.47 -8.21
N ALA A 64 1.37 4.36 -8.91
CA ALA A 64 0.34 3.50 -9.49
C ALA A 64 -0.54 2.87 -8.40
N LEU A 65 0.05 2.38 -7.31
CA LEU A 65 -0.66 1.88 -6.14
C LEU A 65 -1.64 2.94 -5.61
N LEU A 66 -1.16 4.16 -5.33
CA LEU A 66 -2.01 5.23 -4.80
C LEU A 66 -3.18 5.58 -5.74
N ASN A 67 -2.93 5.54 -7.05
CA ASN A 67 -3.96 5.75 -8.05
C ASN A 67 -4.94 4.60 -8.11
N ALA A 68 -4.48 3.36 -8.08
CA ALA A 68 -5.32 2.17 -8.05
C ALA A 68 -6.25 2.18 -6.84
N ILE A 69 -5.71 2.46 -5.65
CA ILE A 69 -6.51 2.57 -4.43
C ILE A 69 -7.57 3.65 -4.61
N LYS A 70 -7.22 4.83 -5.16
CA LYS A 70 -8.21 5.87 -5.44
C LYS A 70 -9.29 5.45 -6.45
N GLN A 71 -8.94 4.66 -7.46
CA GLN A 71 -9.90 4.20 -8.46
C GLN A 71 -10.91 3.23 -7.85
N GLU A 72 -10.49 2.33 -6.94
CA GLU A 72 -11.42 1.42 -6.26
C GLU A 72 -12.36 2.12 -5.27
N LEU A 73 -12.08 3.38 -4.92
CA LEU A 73 -12.90 4.17 -3.99
C LEU A 73 -13.88 5.11 -4.69
N HIS A 74 -13.86 5.14 -6.02
CA HIS A 74 -14.67 6.03 -6.84
C HIS A 74 -15.74 5.24 -7.59
#